data_AF-A0AAW1L0J2-F1
#
_entry.id   AF-A0AAW1L0J2-F1
#
_cell.length_a   1.000
_cell.length_b   1.000
_cell.length_c   1.000
_cell.angle_alpha   90.00
_cell.angle_beta   90.00
_cell.angle_gamma   90.00
#
_symmetry.space_group_name_H-M   'P 1'
#
loop_
_entity.id
_entity.type
_entity.pdbx_description
1 polymer ?
#
loop_
_entity_poly.entity_id
_entity_poly.type
_entity_poly.pdbx_seq_one_letter_code
_entity_poly.pdbx_strand_id
1 'polypeptide(L)'
;MVNQHFLSNPIIGNGVSKVVESRHPKFKKGDLVWGFTGFEEYTLLTSPQEVQSLFKIEHTDVPLSYYTGILGMPGMTAYAGFYEIGSPKKGDRVYVSAASGVVGQLVGQFAKLAGCYVVGSAGSKEKVDLLKNKFRFDEAFNYREEEDLDGALRRYFPEGIDIYFENVGGKMLDAVLLNMRPHGRIPVCGLI
;
A
#
# COMPACT_ATOMS: atom_id res chain seq x y z
N MET A 1 4.92 -5.05 21.88
CA MET A 1 3.55 -5.16 22.42
C MET A 1 2.74 -5.97 21.42
N VAL A 2 2.47 -7.24 21.72
CA VAL A 2 1.56 -8.06 20.91
C VAL A 2 0.16 -7.69 21.36
N ASN A 3 -0.64 -7.08 20.48
CA ASN A 3 -2.07 -6.91 20.75
C ASN A 3 -2.68 -8.32 20.88
N GLN A 4 -2.91 -8.75 22.12
CA GLN A 4 -3.72 -9.93 22.38
C GLN A 4 -5.15 -9.59 21.97
N HIS A 5 -5.54 -10.01 20.77
CA HIS A 5 -6.94 -10.15 20.44
C HIS A 5 -7.50 -11.20 21.40
N PHE A 6 -8.18 -10.75 22.47
CA PHE A 6 -8.93 -11.64 23.32
C PHE A 6 -9.98 -12.34 22.43
N LEU A 7 -10.05 -13.67 22.52
CA LEU A 7 -10.89 -14.53 21.65
C LEU A 7 -12.39 -14.16 21.62
N SER A 8 -12.83 -13.28 22.52
CA SER A 8 -14.21 -12.82 22.68
C SER A 8 -14.47 -11.36 22.26
N ASN A 9 -13.44 -10.61 21.85
CA ASN A 9 -13.62 -9.21 21.42
C ASN A 9 -13.73 -9.13 19.88
N PRO A 10 -14.51 -8.16 19.35
CA PRO A 10 -14.55 -7.91 17.92
C PRO A 10 -13.15 -7.67 17.36
N ILE A 11 -12.90 -8.16 16.14
CA ILE A 11 -11.70 -7.82 15.39
C ILE A 11 -11.72 -6.31 15.13
N ILE A 12 -10.57 -5.65 15.26
CA ILE A 12 -10.44 -4.21 14.99
C ILE A 12 -9.71 -4.03 13.66
N GLY A 13 -10.21 -3.12 12.82
CA GLY A 13 -9.56 -2.76 11.56
C GLY A 13 -9.90 -1.35 11.11
N ASN A 14 -9.27 -0.90 10.02
CA ASN A 14 -9.62 0.39 9.40
C ASN A 14 -10.98 0.27 8.70
N GLY A 15 -11.87 1.21 8.97
CA GLY A 15 -13.20 1.27 8.39
C GLY A 15 -13.68 2.69 8.15
N VAL A 16 -14.85 2.80 7.55
CA VAL A 16 -15.59 4.06 7.38
C VAL A 16 -16.89 3.93 8.14
N SER A 17 -17.16 4.91 9.00
CA SER A 17 -18.30 4.88 9.92
C SER A 17 -19.05 6.21 9.89
N LYS A 18 -20.32 6.17 10.28
CA LYS A 18 -21.14 7.36 10.50
C LYS A 18 -21.33 7.56 12.00
N VAL A 19 -21.08 8.76 12.50
CA VAL A 19 -21.29 9.10 13.90
C VAL A 19 -22.79 9.11 14.20
N VAL A 20 -23.25 8.18 15.05
CA VAL A 20 -24.67 8.08 15.47
C VAL A 20 -24.94 8.96 16.68
N GLU A 21 -24.00 9.03 17.62
CA GLU A 21 -23.99 9.88 18.80
C GLU A 21 -22.55 10.28 19.13
N SER A 22 -22.34 11.47 19.72
CA SER A 22 -21.02 11.92 20.16
C SER A 22 -21.13 12.84 21.37
N ARG A 23 -20.25 12.63 22.35
CA ARG A 23 -19.97 13.57 23.45
C ARG A 23 -18.63 14.30 23.26
N HIS A 24 -17.93 14.04 22.15
CA HIS A 24 -16.63 14.63 21.86
C HIS A 24 -16.80 15.87 20.97
N PRO A 25 -16.22 17.04 21.31
CA PRO A 25 -16.51 18.31 20.63
C PRO A 25 -16.07 18.36 19.15
N LYS A 26 -15.14 17.50 18.73
CA LYS A 26 -14.69 17.43 17.33
C LYS A 26 -15.66 16.68 16.39
N PHE A 27 -16.58 15.88 16.93
CA PHE A 27 -17.44 15.01 16.14
C PHE A 27 -18.90 15.25 16.50
N LYS A 28 -19.77 15.38 15.50
CA LYS A 28 -21.22 15.52 15.67
C LYS A 28 -21.97 14.37 15.00
N LYS A 29 -23.19 14.11 15.46
CA LYS A 29 -24.11 13.17 14.82
C LYS A 29 -24.20 13.47 13.32
N GLY A 30 -24.05 12.44 12.50
CA GLY A 30 -24.10 12.51 11.05
C GLY A 30 -22.75 12.69 10.37
N ASP A 31 -21.68 13.05 11.10
CA ASP A 31 -20.34 13.11 10.53
C ASP A 31 -19.92 11.74 9.99
N LEU A 32 -19.25 11.73 8.84
CA LEU A 32 -18.60 10.55 8.28
C LEU A 32 -17.13 10.57 8.71
N VAL A 33 -16.63 9.42 9.14
CA VAL A 33 -15.26 9.28 9.66
C VAL A 33 -14.61 8.03 9.08
N TRP A 34 -13.28 8.04 9.00
CA TRP A 34 -12.49 6.82 8.79
C TRP A 34 -11.43 6.67 9.88
N GLY A 35 -11.05 5.44 10.18
CA GLY A 35 -10.08 5.11 11.22
C GLY A 35 -10.32 3.70 11.77
N PHE A 36 -9.75 3.39 12.93
CA PHE A 36 -9.94 2.09 13.57
C PHE A 36 -11.36 1.94 14.14
N THR A 37 -12.00 0.83 13.80
CA THR A 37 -13.35 0.46 14.26
C THR A 37 -13.43 -1.07 14.44
N GLY A 38 -14.42 -1.55 15.18
CA GLY A 38 -14.71 -2.98 15.29
C GLY A 38 -15.33 -3.55 14.01
N PHE A 39 -15.12 -4.84 13.76
CA PHE A 39 -15.82 -5.63 12.75
C PHE A 39 -17.19 -6.01 13.29
N GLU A 40 -18.07 -5.02 13.35
CA GLU A 40 -19.40 -5.06 13.95
C GLU A 40 -20.26 -3.95 13.34
N GLU A 41 -21.56 -3.93 13.63
CA GLU A 41 -22.47 -2.90 13.08
C GLU A 41 -22.32 -1.54 13.78
N TYR A 42 -21.95 -1.53 15.07
CA TYR A 42 -21.78 -0.32 15.88
C TYR A 42 -20.58 -0.47 16.81
N THR A 43 -19.65 0.49 16.75
CA THR A 43 -18.51 0.56 17.66
C THR A 43 -18.63 1.76 18.59
N LEU A 44 -18.51 1.52 19.89
CA LEU A 44 -18.41 2.58 20.90
C LEU A 44 -16.93 2.87 21.20
N LEU A 45 -16.47 4.06 20.83
CA LEU A 45 -15.13 4.53 21.19
C LEU A 45 -15.20 5.32 22.49
N THR A 46 -14.43 4.91 23.50
CA THR A 46 -14.53 5.47 24.86
C THR A 46 -13.26 6.16 25.32
N SER A 47 -12.10 5.78 24.77
CA SER A 47 -10.82 6.37 25.13
C SER A 47 -10.47 7.57 24.22
N PRO A 48 -9.77 8.60 24.74
CA PRO A 48 -9.28 9.69 23.92
C PRO A 48 -8.37 9.22 22.77
N GLN A 49 -7.60 8.16 22.96
CA GLN A 49 -6.68 7.60 21.96
C GLN A 49 -7.44 7.00 20.77
N GLU A 50 -8.51 6.24 21.02
CA GLU A 50 -9.39 5.70 19.98
C GLU A 50 -9.99 6.85 19.14
N VAL A 51 -10.51 7.87 19.82
CA VAL A 51 -11.14 9.03 19.15
C VAL A 51 -10.12 9.86 18.36
N GLN A 52 -8.88 9.99 18.84
CA GLN A 52 -7.80 10.67 18.11
C GLN A 52 -7.37 9.95 16.84
N SER A 53 -7.62 8.64 16.74
CA SER A 53 -7.32 7.85 15.54
C SER A 53 -8.37 7.99 14.43
N LEU A 54 -9.48 8.70 14.69
CA LEU A 54 -10.50 9.00 13.70
C LEU A 54 -10.18 10.27 12.92
N PHE A 55 -10.39 10.18 11.62
CA PHE A 55 -10.29 11.27 10.67
C PHE A 55 -11.68 11.56 10.13
N LYS A 56 -12.09 12.83 10.19
CA LYS A 56 -13.35 13.26 9.60
C LYS A 56 -13.23 13.29 8.08
N ILE A 57 -14.25 12.77 7.40
CA ILE A 57 -14.37 12.80 5.95
C ILE A 57 -15.04 14.12 5.55
N GLU A 58 -14.26 15.02 4.98
CA GLU A 58 -14.74 16.32 4.46
C GLU A 58 -15.14 16.23 2.97
N HIS A 59 -14.56 15.29 2.21
CA HIS A 59 -14.83 15.10 0.78
C HIS A 59 -15.74 13.89 0.55
N THR A 60 -16.99 14.15 0.18
CA THR A 60 -18.02 13.12 -0.06
C THR A 60 -18.43 13.01 -1.53
N ASP A 61 -17.70 13.68 -2.42
CA ASP A 61 -17.84 13.63 -3.88
C ASP A 61 -17.15 12.42 -4.51
N VAL A 62 -16.52 11.58 -3.68
CA VAL A 62 -15.90 10.30 -4.04
C VAL A 62 -16.57 9.14 -3.31
N PRO A 63 -16.48 7.88 -3.82
CA PRO A 63 -17.03 6.73 -3.11
C PRO A 63 -16.43 6.61 -1.72
N LEU A 64 -17.27 6.49 -0.67
CA LEU A 64 -16.80 6.42 0.72
C LEU A 64 -15.83 5.25 0.97
N SER A 65 -15.99 4.15 0.23
CA SER A 65 -15.07 3.00 0.28
C SER A 65 -13.63 3.35 -0.08
N TYR A 66 -13.36 4.49 -0.74
CA TYR A 66 -11.98 4.90 -1.04
C TYR A 66 -11.18 5.23 0.22
N TYR A 67 -11.85 5.61 1.31
CA TYR A 67 -11.22 5.90 2.60
C TYR A 67 -10.77 4.64 3.36
N THR A 68 -11.11 3.43 2.90
CA THR A 68 -10.48 2.20 3.40
C THR A 68 -9.22 1.80 2.61
N GLY A 69 -8.89 2.55 1.55
CA GLY A 69 -7.80 2.25 0.62
C GLY A 69 -7.04 3.50 0.19
N ILE A 70 -7.28 3.96 -1.04
CA ILE A 70 -6.53 5.04 -1.71
C ILE A 70 -6.54 6.39 -0.96
N LEU A 71 -7.62 6.72 -0.25
CA LEU A 71 -7.73 7.93 0.57
C LEU A 71 -7.54 7.66 2.07
N GLY A 72 -7.30 6.40 2.45
CA GLY A 72 -7.08 5.98 3.82
C GLY A 72 -5.62 5.62 4.08
N MET A 73 -5.42 4.79 5.11
CA MET A 73 -4.10 4.33 5.53
C MET A 73 -3.28 3.71 4.37
N PRO A 74 -3.80 2.80 3.50
CA PRO A 74 -3.00 2.22 2.42
C PRO A 74 -2.48 3.25 1.39
N GLY A 75 -3.30 4.25 1.05
CA GLY A 75 -2.88 5.34 0.16
C GLY A 75 -1.78 6.21 0.78
N MET A 76 -1.93 6.54 2.07
CA MET A 76 -0.90 7.28 2.81
C MET A 76 0.40 6.48 2.91
N THR A 77 0.32 5.16 3.12
CA THR A 77 1.49 4.26 3.13
C THR A 77 2.22 4.28 1.79
N ALA A 78 1.49 4.20 0.67
CA ALA A 78 2.09 4.30 -0.67
C ALA A 78 2.79 5.65 -0.87
N TYR A 79 2.13 6.75 -0.49
CA TYR A 79 2.68 8.10 -0.63
C TYR A 79 3.96 8.28 0.20
N ALA A 80 3.89 8.03 1.51
CA ALA A 80 5.01 8.23 2.41
C ALA A 80 6.17 7.29 2.09
N GLY A 81 5.88 6.01 1.84
CA GLY A 81 6.91 5.03 1.50
C GLY A 81 7.62 5.37 0.18
N PHE A 82 6.88 5.83 -0.83
CA PHE A 82 7.49 6.13 -2.12
C PHE A 82 8.23 7.47 -2.09
N TYR A 83 7.57 8.57 -1.69
CA TYR A 83 8.16 9.91 -1.77
C TYR A 83 9.16 10.20 -0.65
N GLU A 84 8.82 9.90 0.60
CA GLU A 84 9.67 10.26 1.75
C GLU A 84 10.80 9.25 1.94
N ILE A 85 10.49 7.95 1.88
CA ILE A 85 11.50 6.89 2.12
C ILE A 85 12.25 6.54 0.83
N GLY A 86 11.52 6.39 -0.29
CA GLY A 86 12.11 6.04 -1.59
C GLY A 86 12.88 7.21 -2.22
N SER A 87 12.52 8.45 -1.90
CA SER A 87 13.17 9.68 -2.43
C SER A 87 13.40 9.61 -3.96
N PRO A 88 12.34 9.46 -4.76
CA PRO A 88 12.43 9.09 -6.16
C PRO A 88 12.95 10.24 -7.00
N LYS A 89 13.74 9.90 -8.01
CA LYS A 89 14.20 10.84 -9.03
C LYS A 89 13.64 10.44 -10.39
N LYS A 90 13.39 11.44 -11.24
CA LYS A 90 13.03 11.19 -12.64
C LYS A 90 14.10 10.32 -13.29
N GLY A 91 13.67 9.25 -13.96
CA GLY A 91 14.56 8.27 -14.58
C GLY A 91 14.98 7.10 -13.68
N ASP A 92 14.66 7.13 -12.38
CA ASP A 92 14.90 5.97 -11.50
C ASP A 92 14.16 4.72 -12.01
N ARG A 93 14.78 3.56 -11.83
CA ARG A 93 14.22 2.25 -12.16
C ARG A 93 13.61 1.62 -10.91
N VAL A 94 12.28 1.55 -10.87
CA VAL A 94 11.49 1.19 -9.70
C VAL A 94 10.92 -0.21 -9.86
N TYR A 95 11.19 -1.07 -8.90
CA TYR A 95 10.55 -2.37 -8.75
C TYR A 95 9.54 -2.34 -7.59
N VAL A 96 8.38 -2.94 -7.77
CA VAL A 96 7.33 -3.06 -6.74
C VAL A 96 6.91 -4.53 -6.61
N SER A 97 7.10 -5.13 -5.42
CA SER A 97 6.56 -6.46 -5.11
C SER A 97 5.10 -6.36 -4.68
N ALA A 98 4.31 -7.41 -4.90
CA ALA A 98 2.85 -7.40 -4.69
C ALA A 98 2.14 -6.21 -5.35
N ALA A 99 2.57 -5.84 -6.57
CA ALA A 99 2.24 -4.57 -7.21
C ALA A 99 0.74 -4.37 -7.51
N SER A 100 -0.05 -5.44 -7.57
CA SER A 100 -1.50 -5.36 -7.78
C SER A 100 -2.30 -5.12 -6.49
N GLY A 101 -1.65 -5.12 -5.32
CA GLY A 101 -2.28 -4.79 -4.04
C GLY A 101 -2.57 -3.29 -3.89
N VAL A 102 -3.31 -2.92 -2.83
CA VAL A 102 -3.78 -1.53 -2.64
C VAL A 102 -2.63 -0.52 -2.56
N VAL A 103 -1.56 -0.86 -1.85
CA VAL A 103 -0.35 -0.01 -1.74
C VAL A 103 0.44 -0.05 -3.07
N GLY A 104 0.78 -1.25 -3.55
CA GLY A 104 1.62 -1.43 -4.73
C GLY A 104 1.08 -0.77 -6.00
N GLN A 105 -0.23 -0.82 -6.22
CA GLN A 105 -0.83 -0.23 -7.42
C GLN A 105 -0.69 1.31 -7.42
N LEU A 106 -0.69 1.93 -6.24
CA LEU A 106 -0.52 3.38 -6.09
C LEU A 106 0.94 3.78 -6.20
N VAL A 107 1.84 3.03 -5.56
CA VAL A 107 3.29 3.24 -5.69
C VAL A 107 3.70 3.23 -7.16
N GLY A 108 3.24 2.25 -7.93
CA GLY A 108 3.56 2.19 -9.35
C GLY A 108 3.06 3.41 -10.12
N GLN A 109 1.82 3.84 -9.87
CA GLN A 109 1.27 5.04 -10.51
C GLN A 109 2.02 6.32 -10.11
N PHE A 110 2.38 6.48 -8.83
CA PHE A 110 3.23 7.58 -8.38
C PHE A 110 4.60 7.58 -9.04
N ALA A 111 5.21 6.40 -9.19
CA ALA A 111 6.48 6.26 -9.88
C ALA A 111 6.38 6.61 -11.37
N LYS A 112 5.31 6.18 -12.06
CA LYS A 112 5.04 6.61 -13.45
C LYS A 112 4.87 8.12 -13.56
N LEU A 113 4.10 8.74 -12.66
CA LEU A 113 3.91 10.19 -12.62
C LEU A 113 5.21 10.95 -12.30
N ALA A 114 6.11 10.36 -11.50
CA ALA A 114 7.44 10.91 -11.22
C ALA A 114 8.44 10.76 -12.40
N GLY A 115 8.03 10.11 -13.49
CA GLY A 115 8.87 9.87 -14.66
C GLY A 115 9.89 8.76 -14.46
N CYS A 116 9.58 7.76 -13.64
CA CYS A 116 10.38 6.55 -13.45
C CYS A 116 10.02 5.47 -14.48
N TYR A 117 10.95 4.52 -14.66
CA TYR A 117 10.67 3.22 -15.28
C TYR A 117 10.20 2.26 -14.18
N VAL A 118 9.07 1.56 -14.38
CA VAL A 118 8.38 0.84 -13.31
C VAL A 118 8.04 -0.58 -13.74
N VAL A 119 8.49 -1.55 -12.94
CA VAL A 119 8.17 -2.97 -13.11
C VAL A 119 7.50 -3.50 -11.85
N GLY A 120 6.47 -4.32 -12.02
CA GLY A 120 5.72 -4.91 -10.90
C GLY A 120 5.65 -6.43 -10.98
N SER A 121 5.65 -7.10 -9.83
CA SER A 121 5.32 -8.53 -9.78
C SER A 121 3.97 -8.77 -9.14
N ALA A 122 3.26 -9.78 -9.65
CA ALA A 122 2.00 -10.26 -9.09
C ALA A 122 1.89 -11.79 -9.19
N GLY A 123 0.89 -12.38 -8.54
CA GLY A 123 0.76 -13.84 -8.42
C GLY A 123 -0.17 -14.51 -9.42
N SER A 124 -0.62 -13.81 -10.46
CA SER A 124 -1.44 -14.38 -11.53
C SER A 124 -1.33 -13.55 -12.81
N LYS A 125 -1.60 -14.19 -13.95
CA LYS A 125 -1.60 -13.52 -15.26
C LYS A 125 -2.59 -12.36 -15.33
N GLU A 126 -3.78 -12.49 -14.76
CA GLU A 126 -4.79 -11.42 -14.77
C GLU A 126 -4.29 -10.17 -14.04
N LYS A 127 -3.57 -10.36 -12.92
CA LYS A 127 -2.98 -9.26 -12.17
C LYS A 127 -1.83 -8.62 -12.92
N VAL A 128 -1.03 -9.40 -13.65
CA VAL A 128 0.02 -8.87 -14.54
C VAL A 128 -0.59 -8.04 -15.67
N ASP A 129 -1.64 -8.55 -16.31
CA ASP A 129 -2.35 -7.84 -17.37
C ASP A 129 -2.98 -6.54 -16.83
N LEU A 130 -3.48 -6.54 -15.60
CA LEU A 130 -3.98 -5.33 -14.92
C LEU A 130 -2.88 -4.28 -14.70
N LEU A 131 -1.69 -4.70 -14.26
CA LEU A 131 -0.54 -3.82 -14.04
C LEU A 131 -0.13 -3.08 -15.31
N LYS A 132 0.00 -3.81 -16.43
CA LYS A 132 0.41 -3.22 -17.70
C LYS A 132 -0.70 -2.35 -18.32
N ASN A 133 -1.92 -2.88 -18.39
CA ASN A 133 -2.98 -2.26 -19.19
C ASN A 133 -3.73 -1.16 -18.44
N LYS A 134 -4.06 -1.37 -17.16
CA LYS A 134 -4.84 -0.42 -16.36
C LYS A 134 -3.95 0.53 -15.58
N PHE A 135 -2.94 0.01 -14.88
CA PHE A 135 -2.06 0.81 -14.02
C PHE A 135 -0.83 1.37 -14.72
N ARG A 136 -0.63 1.02 -15.99
CA ARG A 136 0.42 1.59 -16.88
C ARG A 136 1.84 1.40 -16.36
N PHE A 137 2.09 0.30 -15.65
CA PHE A 137 3.45 -0.19 -15.44
C PHE A 137 4.11 -0.44 -16.80
N ASP A 138 5.41 -0.19 -16.90
CA ASP A 138 6.13 -0.46 -18.15
C ASP A 138 6.16 -1.97 -18.41
N GLU A 139 6.52 -2.73 -17.38
CA GLU A 139 6.54 -4.19 -17.42
C GLU A 139 5.95 -4.80 -16.15
N ALA A 140 5.52 -6.06 -16.25
CA ALA A 140 5.11 -6.83 -15.10
C ALA A 140 5.24 -8.33 -15.37
N PHE A 141 5.43 -9.12 -14.32
CA PHE A 141 5.57 -10.57 -14.43
C PHE A 141 4.87 -11.33 -13.31
N ASN A 142 4.50 -12.59 -13.61
CA ASN A 142 3.91 -13.48 -12.62
C ASN A 142 5.04 -14.20 -11.86
N TYR A 143 5.31 -13.80 -10.61
CA TYR A 143 6.43 -14.37 -9.86
C TYR A 143 6.28 -15.88 -9.59
N ARG A 144 5.08 -16.45 -9.74
CA ARG A 144 4.83 -17.89 -9.56
C ARG A 144 5.21 -18.73 -10.77
N GLU A 145 5.38 -18.10 -11.93
CA GLU A 145 5.77 -18.76 -13.18
C GLU A 145 7.28 -18.65 -13.44
N GLU A 146 8.00 -17.94 -12.55
CA GLU A 146 9.45 -17.75 -12.66
C GLU A 146 10.19 -18.77 -11.78
N GLU A 147 10.99 -19.62 -12.40
CA GLU A 147 11.88 -20.57 -11.68
C GLU A 147 13.10 -19.86 -11.08
N ASP A 148 13.55 -18.78 -11.72
CA ASP A 148 14.69 -17.96 -11.31
C ASP A 148 14.31 -16.47 -11.25
N LEU A 149 14.16 -15.95 -10.03
CA LEU A 149 13.82 -14.57 -9.79
C LEU A 149 14.97 -13.60 -10.11
N ASP A 150 16.24 -14.01 -9.96
CA ASP A 150 17.39 -13.15 -10.31
C ASP A 150 17.40 -12.94 -11.84
N GLY A 151 17.32 -14.03 -12.60
CA GLY A 151 17.19 -13.99 -14.05
C GLY A 151 15.97 -13.19 -14.51
N ALA A 152 14.82 -13.33 -13.84
CA ALA A 152 13.63 -12.54 -14.16
C ALA A 152 13.87 -11.04 -13.99
N LEU A 153 14.43 -10.62 -12.84
CA LEU A 153 14.71 -9.21 -12.59
C LEU A 153 15.73 -8.64 -13.58
N ARG A 154 16.79 -9.38 -13.94
CA ARG A 154 17.76 -8.95 -14.96
C ARG A 154 17.13 -8.69 -16.33
N ARG A 155 16.12 -9.48 -16.74
CA ARG A 155 15.41 -9.27 -18.03
C ARG A 155 14.71 -7.91 -18.07
N TYR A 156 14.08 -7.50 -16.97
CA TYR A 156 13.34 -6.24 -16.90
C TYR A 156 14.20 -5.05 -16.46
N PHE A 157 15.31 -5.33 -15.76
CA PHE A 157 16.26 -4.34 -15.23
C PHE A 157 17.70 -4.64 -15.68
N PRO A 158 18.01 -4.57 -16.99
CA PRO A 158 19.37 -4.82 -17.48
C PRO A 158 20.42 -3.86 -16.90
N GLU A 159 20.00 -2.67 -16.45
CA GLU A 159 20.85 -1.66 -15.80
C GLU A 159 20.71 -1.67 -14.26
N GLY A 160 19.94 -2.61 -13.71
CA GLY A 160 19.65 -2.75 -12.27
C GLY A 160 18.46 -1.90 -11.76
N ILE A 161 18.21 -2.00 -10.47
CA ILE A 161 17.08 -1.40 -9.75
C ILE A 161 17.58 -0.24 -8.87
N ASP A 162 16.97 0.93 -9.00
CA ASP A 162 17.26 2.11 -8.17
C ASP A 162 16.42 2.12 -6.89
N ILE A 163 15.14 1.73 -6.99
CA ILE A 163 14.20 1.70 -5.86
C ILE A 163 13.45 0.37 -5.88
N TYR A 164 13.45 -0.33 -4.76
CA TYR A 164 12.58 -1.46 -4.54
C TYR A 164 11.57 -1.18 -3.44
N PHE A 165 10.31 -1.01 -3.82
CA PHE A 165 9.23 -0.91 -2.84
C PHE A 165 8.83 -2.32 -2.38
N GLU A 166 9.23 -2.66 -1.15
CA GLU A 166 9.19 -4.01 -0.60
C GLU A 166 7.91 -4.24 0.22
N ASN A 167 7.10 -5.22 -0.23
CA ASN A 167 5.86 -5.66 0.41
C ASN A 167 5.86 -7.14 0.86
N VAL A 168 6.81 -7.97 0.40
CA VAL A 168 6.78 -9.44 0.44
C VAL A 168 7.98 -10.04 1.17
N GLY A 169 9.20 -9.61 0.86
CA GLY A 169 10.43 -10.16 1.44
C GLY A 169 10.89 -11.50 0.87
N GLY A 170 11.62 -12.26 1.69
CA GLY A 170 12.09 -13.61 1.38
C GLY A 170 12.93 -13.69 0.09
N LYS A 171 12.70 -14.73 -0.71
CA LYS A 171 13.44 -15.00 -1.95
C LYS A 171 13.40 -13.84 -2.96
N MET A 172 12.34 -13.03 -2.94
CA MET A 172 12.26 -11.86 -3.80
C MET A 172 13.24 -10.78 -3.36
N LEU A 173 13.36 -10.52 -2.05
CA LEU A 173 14.34 -9.58 -1.52
C LEU A 173 15.77 -10.01 -1.86
N ASP A 174 16.09 -11.30 -1.69
CA ASP A 174 17.40 -11.85 -2.03
C ASP A 174 17.73 -11.62 -3.51
N ALA A 175 16.79 -11.90 -4.41
CA ALA A 175 16.96 -11.66 -5.84
C ALA A 175 17.11 -10.16 -6.17
N VAL A 176 16.34 -9.28 -5.52
CA VAL A 176 16.46 -7.84 -5.74
C VAL A 176 17.80 -7.31 -5.29
N LEU A 177 18.33 -7.73 -4.14
CA LEU A 177 19.62 -7.27 -3.63
C LEU A 177 20.76 -7.52 -4.63
N LEU A 178 20.71 -8.62 -5.39
CA LEU A 178 21.67 -8.94 -6.46
C LEU A 178 21.52 -8.05 -7.71
N ASN A 179 20.38 -7.39 -7.87
CA ASN A 179 20.03 -6.53 -9.01
C ASN A 179 19.97 -5.04 -8.65
N MET A 180 20.23 -4.66 -7.40
CA MET A 180 20.24 -3.26 -6.99
C MET A 180 21.43 -2.51 -7.58
N ARG A 181 21.18 -1.26 -7.97
CA ARG A 181 22.23 -0.31 -8.36
C ARG A 181 22.92 0.25 -7.12
N PRO A 182 24.17 0.74 -7.24
CA PRO A 182 24.79 1.53 -6.19
C PRO A 182 23.88 2.69 -5.77
N HIS A 183 23.79 2.95 -4.46
CA HIS A 183 22.86 3.93 -3.87
C HIS A 183 21.38 3.60 -4.07
N GLY A 184 21.07 2.35 -4.38
CA GLY A 184 19.72 1.80 -4.38
C GLY A 184 19.02 1.97 -3.03
N ARG A 185 17.70 2.16 -3.05
CA ARG A 185 16.86 2.33 -1.85
C ARG A 185 15.79 1.26 -1.77
N ILE A 186 15.51 0.78 -0.56
CA ILE A 186 14.48 -0.24 -0.32
C ILE A 186 13.53 0.26 0.78
N PRO A 187 12.42 0.96 0.43
CA PRO A 187 11.34 1.20 1.37
C PRO A 187 10.68 -0.12 1.76
N VAL A 188 10.98 -0.61 2.96
CA VAL A 188 10.38 -1.83 3.52
C VAL A 188 9.02 -1.51 4.12
N CYS A 189 7.96 -1.72 3.33
CA CYS A 189 6.59 -1.49 3.73
C CYS A 189 5.99 -2.70 4.46
N GLY A 190 6.29 -3.91 4.00
CA GLY A 190 5.77 -5.15 4.56
C GLY A 190 6.57 -6.36 4.11
N LEU A 191 6.34 -7.50 4.78
CA LEU A 191 6.96 -8.78 4.47
C LEU A 191 5.87 -9.87 4.53
N ILE A 192 4.89 -9.79 3.60
CA ILE A 192 3.66 -10.61 3.60
C ILE A 192 3.83 -11.97 2.90
#